data_AF-A0A848QN66-F1
#
_entry.id   AF-A0A848QN66-F1
#
_cell.length_a   1.000
_cell.length_b   1.000
_cell.length_c   1.000
_cell.angle_alpha   90.00
_cell.angle_beta   90.00
_cell.angle_gamma   90.00
#
_symmetry.space_group_name_H-M   'P 1'
#
loop_
_entity.id
_entity.type
_entity.pdbx_description
1 polymer ?
#
loop_
_entity_poly.entity_id
_entity_poly.type
_entity_poly.pdbx_seq_one_letter_code
_entity_poly.pdbx_strand_id
1 'polypeptide(L)' 'MSQNYEFYNTRANEAAAEAAKATLDNVRERALRSETAWREMADRALQMEQEREVAKEEREKRQAEAAEAAAAQPEAVA' A
#
# COMPACT_ATOMS: atom_id res chain seq x y z
N MET A 1 16.30 -3.31 3.95
CA MET A 1 14.88 -3.59 4.28
C MET A 1 14.03 -2.78 3.32
N SER A 2 13.08 -3.39 2.61
CA SER A 2 12.19 -2.63 1.74
C SER A 2 11.25 -1.76 2.60
N GLN A 3 10.97 -0.55 2.12
CA GLN A 3 10.11 0.42 2.81
C GLN A 3 8.63 0.06 2.56
N ASN A 4 8.18 -1.05 3.17
CA ASN A 4 6.82 -1.56 3.01
C ASN A 4 5.94 -1.14 4.20
N TYR A 5 4.63 -1.37 4.10
CA TYR A 5 3.65 -1.08 5.16
C TYR A 5 4.15 -1.49 6.56
N GLU A 6 4.67 -2.70 6.71
CA GLU A 6 5.15 -3.24 7.99
C GLU A 6 6.26 -2.41 8.63
N PHE A 7 7.16 -1.84 7.82
CA PHE A 7 8.24 -0.99 8.30
C PHE A 7 7.67 0.29 8.91
N TYR A 8 6.81 0.98 8.15
CA TYR A 8 6.19 2.22 8.63
C TYR A 8 5.27 1.98 9.83
N ASN A 9 4.51 0.89 9.81
CA ASN A 9 3.65 0.50 10.92
C ASN A 9 4.45 0.20 12.20
N THR A 10 5.59 -0.49 12.07
CA THR A 10 6.50 -0.73 13.20
C THR A 10 6.98 0.58 13.81
N ARG A 11 7.39 1.53 12.97
CA ARG A 11 7.84 2.87 13.43
C ARG A 11 6.73 3.69 14.08
N ALA A 12 5.51 3.58 13.58
CA ALA A 12 4.34 4.19 14.20
C ALA A 12 4.12 3.61 15.61
N ASN A 13 4.20 2.29 15.76
CA ASN A 13 4.03 1.62 17.06
C ASN A 13 5.15 1.98 18.06
N GLU A 14 6.40 2.09 17.60
CA GLU A 14 7.52 2.56 18.42
C GLU A 14 7.27 3.98 18.96
N ALA A 15 6.82 4.89 18.08
CA ALA A 15 6.50 6.26 18.46
C ALA A 15 5.29 6.34 19.42
N ALA A 16 4.27 5.53 19.20
CA ALA A 16 3.12 5.42 20.10
C ALA A 16 3.55 4.94 21.50
N ALA A 17 4.44 3.94 21.56
CA ALA A 17 4.99 3.43 22.81
C ALA A 17 5.86 4.47 23.53
N GLU A 18 6.62 5.29 22.79
CA GLU A 18 7.36 6.43 23.35
C GLU A 18 6.41 7.47 23.94
N ALA A 19 5.35 7.84 23.20
CA ALA A 19 4.33 8.78 23.69
C ALA A 19 3.65 8.29 24.98
N ALA A 20 3.34 6.99 25.05
CA ALA A 20 2.73 6.38 26.22
C ALA A 20 3.64 6.39 27.46
N LYS A 21 4.96 6.30 27.26
CA LYS A 21 5.96 6.32 28.35
C LYS A 21 6.42 7.73 28.71
N ALA A 22 6.12 8.73 27.88
CA ALA A 22 6.56 10.10 28.07
C ALA A 22 5.94 10.72 29.33
N THR A 23 6.82 11.15 30.23
CA THR A 23 6.47 11.86 31.47
C THR A 23 6.34 13.37 31.27
N LEU A 24 6.91 13.90 30.19
CA LEU A 24 6.82 15.30 29.79
C LEU A 24 5.89 15.44 28.58
N ASP A 25 5.01 16.43 28.63
CA ASP A 25 4.01 16.65 27.57
C ASP A 25 4.67 17.00 26.22
N ASN A 26 5.75 17.77 26.23
CA ASN A 26 6.48 18.12 25.00
C ASN A 26 7.09 16.89 24.30
N VAL A 27 7.53 15.88 25.07
CA VAL A 27 8.04 14.61 24.54
C VAL A 27 6.87 13.79 23.99
N ARG A 28 5.75 13.72 24.72
CA ARG A 28 4.53 13.04 24.27
C ARG A 28 4.05 13.60 22.94
N GLU A 29 3.92 14.93 22.84
CA GLU A 29 3.45 15.60 21.62
C GLU A 29 4.38 15.37 20.42
N ARG A 30 5.70 15.39 20.63
CA ARG A 30 6.67 15.07 19.58
C ARG A 30 6.56 13.61 19.12
N ALA A 31 6.39 12.69 20.06
CA ALA A 31 6.22 11.27 19.77
C ALA A 31 4.92 11.01 19.00
N LEU A 32 3.80 11.62 19.41
CA LEU A 32 2.52 11.54 18.69
C LEU A 32 2.60 12.12 17.27
N ARG A 33 3.28 13.26 17.06
CA ARG A 33 3.50 13.78 15.70
C ARG A 33 4.32 12.82 14.83
N SER A 34 5.29 12.15 15.43
CA SER A 34 6.08 11.13 14.74
C SER A 34 5.23 9.92 14.40
N GLU A 35 4.40 9.43 15.34
CA GLU A 35 3.43 8.37 15.10
C GLU A 35 2.51 8.70 13.91
N THR A 36 1.90 9.89 13.91
CA THR A 36 1.01 10.33 12.81
C THR A 36 1.73 10.27 11.46
N ALA A 37 2.93 10.84 11.37
CA ALA A 37 3.70 10.82 10.12
C ALA A 37 4.05 9.39 9.65
N TRP A 38 4.37 8.50 10.58
CA TRP A 38 4.62 7.09 10.27
C TRP A 38 3.36 6.35 9.82
N ARG A 39 2.21 6.59 10.47
CA ARG A 39 0.92 6.01 10.07
C ARG A 39 0.52 6.46 8.67
N GLU A 40 0.64 7.74 8.37
CA GLU A 40 0.34 8.27 7.02
C GLU A 40 1.23 7.65 5.93
N MET A 41 2.48 7.30 6.24
CA MET A 41 3.35 6.57 5.31
C MET A 41 2.95 5.10 5.19
N ALA A 42 2.55 4.46 6.28
CA ALA A 42 2.03 3.09 6.26
C ALA A 42 0.78 3.01 5.39
N ASP A 43 -0.19 3.90 5.60
CA ASP A 43 -1.45 3.92 4.86
C ASP A 43 -1.21 4.13 3.36
N ARG A 44 -0.29 5.05 2.99
CA ARG A 44 0.12 5.24 1.59
C ARG A 44 0.77 3.99 1.00
N ALA A 45 1.64 3.32 1.73
CA ALA A 45 2.26 2.09 1.26
C ALA A 45 1.22 0.98 1.02
N LEU A 46 0.24 0.84 1.93
CA LEU A 46 -0.86 -0.11 1.79
C LEU A 46 -1.74 0.23 0.56
N GLN A 47 -2.07 1.50 0.37
CA GLN A 47 -2.84 1.95 -0.78
C GLN A 47 -2.12 1.63 -2.10
N MET A 48 -0.82 1.90 -2.18
CA MET A 48 -0.02 1.59 -3.38
C MET A 48 0.05 0.09 -3.67
N GLU A 49 0.11 -0.75 -2.64
CA GLU A 49 0.04 -2.21 -2.79
C GLU A 49 -1.33 -2.65 -3.33
N GLN A 50 -2.42 -2.12 -2.76
CA GLN A 50 -3.77 -2.41 -3.24
C GLN A 50 -3.99 -1.96 -4.69
N GLU A 51 -3.60 -0.74 -5.04
CA GLU A 51 -3.69 -0.22 -6.40
C GLU A 51 -2.90 -1.08 -7.40
N ARG A 52 -1.74 -1.60 -6.98
CA ARG A 52 -0.94 -2.51 -7.80
C ARG A 52 -1.67 -3.83 -8.05
N GLU A 53 -2.32 -4.41 -7.04
CA GLU A 53 -3.09 -5.64 -7.23
C GLU A 53 -4.31 -5.42 -8.13
N VAL A 54 -5.06 -4.32 -7.93
CA VAL A 54 -6.16 -3.95 -8.83
C VAL A 54 -5.69 -3.77 -10.27
N ALA A 55 -4.57 -3.07 -10.50
CA ALA A 55 -4.02 -2.87 -11.83
C ALA A 55 -3.56 -4.18 -12.50
N LYS A 56 -3.08 -5.17 -11.72
CA LYS A 56 -2.76 -6.51 -12.24
C LYS A 56 -4.03 -7.23 -12.68
N GLU A 57 -5.05 -7.28 -11.82
CA GLU A 57 -6.32 -7.93 -12.13
C GLU A 57 -6.98 -7.33 -13.38
N GLU A 58 -7.00 -6.00 -13.51
CA GLU A 58 -7.54 -5.33 -14.69
C GLU A 58 -6.74 -5.64 -15.97
N ARG A 59 -5.42 -5.74 -15.84
CA ARG A 59 -4.54 -6.10 -16.97
C ARG A 59 -4.78 -7.55 -17.38
N GLU A 60 -4.94 -8.46 -16.43
CA GLU A 60 -5.24 -9.88 -16.70
C GLU A 60 -6.60 -10.04 -17.36
N LYS A 61 -7.64 -9.34 -16.86
CA LYS A 61 -8.97 -9.32 -17.50
C LYS A 61 -8.91 -8.82 -18.93
N ARG A 62 -8.24 -7.68 -19.18
CA ARG A 62 -8.06 -7.15 -20.55
C ARG A 62 -7.30 -8.11 -21.46
N GLN A 63 -6.31 -8.83 -20.95
CA GLN A 63 -5.60 -9.84 -21.72
C GLN A 63 -6.47 -11.05 -22.04
N ALA A 64 -7.29 -11.51 -21.08
CA ALA A 64 -8.23 -12.59 -21.30
C ALA A 64 -9.31 -12.22 -22.34
N GLU A 65 -9.90 -11.02 -22.22
CA GLU A 65 -10.87 -10.48 -23.18
C GLU A 65 -10.25 -10.34 -24.58
N ALA A 66 -9.01 -9.84 -24.69
CA ALA A 66 -8.30 -9.72 -25.96
C ALA A 66 -7.98 -11.10 -26.57
N ALA A 67 -7.60 -12.08 -25.74
CA ALA A 67 -7.35 -13.45 -26.19
C ALA A 67 -8.63 -14.15 -26.67
N GLU A 68 -9.75 -13.95 -25.98
CA GLU A 68 -11.06 -14.46 -26.39
C GLU A 68 -11.53 -13.83 -27.70
N ALA A 69 -11.39 -12.50 -27.84
CA ALA A 69 -11.73 -11.78 -29.07
C ALA A 69 -10.84 -12.19 -30.27
N ALA A 70 -9.57 -12.52 -30.02
CA ALA A 70 -8.67 -13.06 -31.04
C ALA A 70 -9.03 -14.51 -31.43
N ALA A 71 -9.44 -15.34 -30.47
CA ALA A 71 -9.87 -16.72 -30.73
C ALA A 71 -11.24 -16.80 -31.45
N ALA A 72 -12.11 -15.80 -31.26
CA ALA A 72 -13.43 -15.72 -31.90
C ALA A 72 -13.39 -15.28 -33.38
N GLN A 73 -12.24 -14.85 -33.90
CA GLN A 73 -12.07 -14.48 -35.31
C GLN A 73 -11.05 -15.38 -36.03
N PRO A 74 -11.27 -16.71 -36.12
CA PRO A 74 -10.20 -17.60 -36.58
C PRO A 74 -9.90 -17.48 -38.08
N GLU A 75 -10.83 -17.13 -38.97
CA GLU A 75 -10.52 -17.03 -40.41
C GLU A 75 -11.65 -16.34 -41.18
N ALA A 76 -11.34 -15.20 -41.80
CA ALA A 76 -12.07 -14.68 -42.95
C ALA A 76 -11.07 -14.32 -44.04
N VAL A 77 -10.17 -15.25 -44.36
CA VAL A 77 -9.31 -15.19 -45.55
C VAL A 77 -9.13 -16.60 -46.09
N ALA A 78 -9.97 -16.99 -47.04
CA ALA A 78 -9.70 -18.02 -48.06
C ALA A 78 -10.55 -17.70 -49.31
#